data_AF-A0A192D758-F1
#
_entry.id   AF-A0A192D758-F1
#
_cell.length_a   1.000
_cell.length_b   1.000
_cell.length_c   1.000
_cell.angle_alpha   90.00
_cell.angle_beta   90.00
_cell.angle_gamma   90.00
#
_symmetry.space_group_name_H-M   'P 1'
#
loop_
_entity.id
_entity.type
_entity.pdbx_description
1 polymer ?
#
loop_
_entity_poly.entity_id
_entity_poly.type
_entity_poly.pdbx_seq_one_letter_code
_entity_poly.pdbx_strand_id
1 'polypeptide(L)'
;MGKMKREAEHQIGSESLPDAASPFHPLADELMAIALRLRGEAGVGNLVDEKPAGTIAASRPTRNHRSHLALARQAYTLRRKRAAIFGNPDLFGEPAWDILLDLYIAHGEGKQVSVSSACIGSAAPSTTGLRWLGVLADEGLVVREADADDHRRVLVRLTPAGQAAMDRFFDCVD
;
A
#
# COMPACT_ATOMS: atom_id res chain seq x y z
N MET A 1 -34.88 33.81 65.85
CA MET A 1 -35.57 34.55 64.77
C MET A 1 -34.85 34.20 63.48
N GLY A 2 -35.31 33.38 62.55
CA GLY A 2 -36.63 33.12 61.95
C GLY A 2 -36.38 33.16 60.42
N LYS A 3 -36.86 32.31 59.51
CA LYS A 3 -37.80 31.17 59.43
C LYS A 3 -37.23 30.26 58.30
N MET A 4 -37.28 28.93 58.36
CA MET A 4 -38.32 28.04 57.74
C MET A 4 -38.84 28.58 56.38
N LYS A 5 -38.94 27.85 55.26
CA LYS A 5 -39.17 26.42 54.99
C LYS A 5 -39.23 26.25 53.45
N ARG A 6 -38.81 25.08 52.94
CA ARG A 6 -39.41 24.25 51.84
C ARG A 6 -39.52 24.86 50.43
N GLU A 7 -39.62 24.14 49.33
CA GLU A 7 -39.54 22.73 48.86
C GLU A 7 -39.38 22.92 47.32
N ALA A 8 -38.43 22.23 46.68
CA ALA A 8 -38.70 21.17 45.71
C ALA A 8 -39.57 21.58 44.51
N GLU A 9 -38.98 21.58 43.31
CA GLU A 9 -39.66 21.03 42.13
C GLU A 9 -38.64 20.70 41.03
N HIS A 10 -38.61 19.41 40.74
CA HIS A 10 -37.76 18.73 39.78
C HIS A 10 -38.55 18.71 38.47
N GLN A 11 -38.28 19.65 37.55
CA GLN A 11 -38.88 19.62 36.23
C GLN A 11 -37.90 18.98 35.24
N ILE A 12 -38.12 17.69 35.00
CA ILE A 12 -37.52 16.94 33.89
C ILE A 12 -38.23 17.42 32.61
N GLY A 13 -37.53 18.26 31.84
CA GLY A 13 -37.99 18.79 30.56
C GLY A 13 -37.41 17.98 29.40
N SER A 14 -38.25 17.10 28.85
CA SER A 14 -38.41 16.72 27.43
C SER A 14 -37.18 16.70 26.50
N GLU A 15 -36.93 15.49 25.98
CA GLU A 15 -36.15 15.18 24.78
C GLU A 15 -36.33 16.18 23.63
N SER A 16 -35.21 16.75 23.18
CA SER A 16 -34.98 17.15 21.81
C SER A 16 -33.48 17.09 21.54
N LEU A 17 -33.06 16.11 20.74
CA LEU A 17 -31.76 16.11 20.09
C LEU A 17 -31.91 16.81 18.73
N PRO A 18 -31.25 17.94 18.49
CA PRO A 18 -30.96 18.35 17.13
C PRO A 18 -29.46 18.20 16.84
N ASP A 19 -29.24 17.32 15.87
CA ASP A 19 -28.22 17.36 14.83
C ASP A 19 -26.75 17.38 15.28
N ALA A 20 -26.22 16.19 15.53
CA ALA A 20 -24.80 15.93 15.51
C ALA A 20 -24.29 16.01 14.05
N ALA A 21 -24.20 17.24 13.53
CA ALA A 21 -23.45 17.55 12.33
C ALA A 21 -21.98 17.14 12.57
N SER A 22 -21.60 15.97 12.04
CA SER A 22 -20.25 15.44 12.12
C SER A 22 -19.27 16.33 11.33
N PRO A 23 -18.08 16.67 11.85
CA PRO A 23 -17.19 17.67 11.27
C PRO A 23 -16.34 17.15 10.09
N PHE A 24 -16.77 16.10 9.38
CA PHE A 24 -15.97 15.44 8.34
C PHE A 24 -16.44 15.68 6.89
N HIS A 25 -17.35 16.63 6.68
CA HIS A 25 -17.87 16.97 5.35
C HIS A 25 -16.80 17.36 4.30
N PRO A 26 -15.74 18.16 4.60
CA PRO A 26 -14.86 18.63 3.55
C PRO A 26 -13.96 17.53 2.98
N LEU A 27 -13.56 16.55 3.80
CA LEU A 27 -12.72 15.44 3.35
C LEU A 27 -13.54 14.43 2.52
N ALA A 28 -14.81 14.22 2.89
CA ALA A 28 -15.72 13.36 2.15
C ALA A 28 -16.02 13.93 0.76
N ASP A 29 -16.24 15.25 0.67
CA ASP A 29 -16.44 15.95 -0.60
C ASP A 29 -15.20 15.88 -1.49
N GLU A 30 -14.01 16.04 -0.90
CA GLU A 30 -12.75 15.98 -1.63
C GLU A 30 -12.47 14.57 -2.16
N LEU A 31 -12.74 13.53 -1.35
CA LEU A 31 -12.65 12.14 -1.78
C LEU A 31 -13.66 11.81 -2.88
N MET A 32 -14.88 12.34 -2.80
CA MET A 32 -15.90 12.14 -3.84
C MET A 32 -15.52 12.85 -5.14
N ALA A 33 -14.95 14.06 -5.05
CA ALA A 33 -14.49 14.82 -6.22
C ALA A 33 -13.31 14.13 -6.93
N ILE A 34 -12.39 13.51 -6.17
CA ILE A 34 -11.30 12.70 -6.72
C ILE A 34 -11.87 11.44 -7.39
N ALA A 35 -12.80 10.74 -6.73
CA ALA A 35 -13.43 9.54 -7.29
C ALA A 35 -14.20 9.80 -8.59
N LEU A 36 -14.84 10.97 -8.73
CA LEU A 36 -15.56 11.37 -9.94
C LEU A 36 -14.62 11.70 -11.11
N ARG A 37 -13.45 12.29 -10.85
CA ARG A 37 -12.44 12.55 -11.88
C ARG A 37 -11.82 11.26 -12.43
N LEU A 38 -11.53 10.31 -11.55
CA LEU A 38 -11.08 8.98 -11.96
C LEU A 38 -12.14 8.22 -12.79
N ARG A 39 -13.44 8.49 -12.54
CA ARG A 39 -14.53 7.91 -13.34
C ARG A 39 -14.69 8.57 -14.72
N GLY A 40 -14.37 9.87 -14.83
CA GLY A 40 -14.46 10.64 -16.07
C GLY A 40 -13.37 10.35 -17.10
N GLU A 41 -12.27 9.70 -16.70
CA GLU A 41 -11.19 9.27 -17.61
C GLU A 41 -11.49 7.93 -18.30
N ALA A 42 -12.55 7.23 -17.87
CA ALA A 42 -13.02 6.00 -18.49
C ALA A 42 -14.14 6.27 -19.53
N GLY A 43 -13.75 6.88 -20.65
CA GLY A 43 -14.28 6.56 -21.98
C GLY A 43 -15.36 7.46 -22.58
N VAL A 44 -15.12 7.89 -23.84
CA VAL A 44 -16.07 7.78 -24.97
C VAL A 44 -15.29 7.68 -26.29
N GLY A 45 -15.49 6.58 -27.02
CA GLY A 45 -15.07 6.41 -28.42
C GLY A 45 -15.53 5.04 -28.93
N ASN A 46 -16.63 5.02 -29.68
CA ASN A 46 -17.41 3.83 -30.03
C ASN A 46 -17.09 3.31 -31.45
N LEU A 47 -17.00 1.96 -31.56
CA LEU A 47 -17.23 1.04 -32.70
C LEU A 47 -16.40 1.14 -33.99
N VAL A 48 -15.54 0.12 -34.18
CA VAL A 48 -15.71 -0.85 -35.28
C VAL A 48 -15.42 -2.27 -34.77
N ASP A 49 -16.21 -3.20 -35.28
CA ASP A 49 -16.29 -4.62 -34.95
C ASP A 49 -15.01 -5.39 -35.36
N GLU A 50 -14.26 -5.92 -34.39
CA GLU A 50 -13.41 -7.12 -34.56
C GLU A 50 -13.11 -7.75 -33.19
N LYS A 51 -13.38 -9.05 -33.09
CA LYS A 51 -13.04 -9.91 -31.94
C LYS A 51 -11.55 -10.28 -32.04
N PRO A 52 -10.76 -10.15 -30.97
CA PRO A 52 -10.27 -11.38 -30.33
C PRO A 52 -10.15 -11.31 -28.79
N ALA A 53 -9.80 -12.47 -28.25
CA ALA A 53 -9.86 -12.94 -26.88
C ALA A 53 -9.08 -12.16 -25.82
N GLY A 54 -9.55 -12.30 -24.57
CA GLY A 54 -8.67 -12.28 -23.39
C GLY A 54 -8.78 -11.08 -22.48
N THR A 55 -9.98 -10.74 -22.00
CA THR A 55 -10.09 -9.93 -20.78
C THR A 55 -9.53 -10.74 -19.61
N ILE A 56 -8.32 -10.41 -19.15
CA ILE A 56 -7.76 -10.92 -17.89
C ILE A 56 -8.59 -10.27 -16.78
N ALA A 57 -9.72 -10.90 -16.43
CA ALA A 57 -10.42 -10.60 -15.21
C ALA A 57 -9.43 -10.77 -14.05
N ALA A 58 -9.30 -9.75 -13.22
CA ALA A 58 -8.43 -9.76 -12.04
C ALA A 58 -8.78 -11.00 -11.18
N SER A 59 -7.97 -12.05 -11.33
CA SER A 59 -8.20 -13.33 -10.67
C SER A 59 -8.07 -13.11 -9.17
N ARG A 60 -9.13 -13.45 -8.42
CA ARG A 60 -9.12 -13.34 -6.96
C ARG A 60 -7.92 -14.14 -6.43
N PRO A 61 -7.03 -13.55 -5.62
CA PRO A 61 -5.82 -14.23 -5.19
C PRO A 61 -6.18 -15.54 -4.46
N THR A 62 -5.49 -16.61 -4.84
CA THR A 62 -5.64 -17.95 -4.26
C THR A 62 -5.29 -17.90 -2.77
N ARG A 63 -5.72 -18.93 -2.00
CA ARG A 63 -5.48 -18.97 -0.55
C ARG A 63 -4.00 -18.83 -0.21
N ASN A 64 -3.11 -19.52 -0.93
CA ASN A 64 -1.66 -19.47 -0.73
C ASN A 64 -1.10 -18.07 -1.03
N HIS A 65 -1.57 -17.40 -2.09
CA HIS A 65 -1.10 -16.05 -2.38
C HIS A 65 -1.43 -15.05 -1.24
N ARG A 66 -2.58 -15.23 -0.57
CA ARG A 66 -2.93 -14.42 0.60
C ARG A 66 -2.07 -14.74 1.81
N SER A 67 -1.70 -16.01 2.04
CA SER A 67 -0.78 -16.39 3.14
C SER A 67 0.62 -15.84 2.87
N HIS A 68 1.14 -15.99 1.65
CA HIS A 68 2.46 -15.46 1.27
C HIS A 68 2.56 -13.95 1.46
N LEU A 69 1.53 -13.19 1.03
CA LEU A 69 1.52 -11.75 1.22
C LEU A 69 1.50 -11.36 2.72
N ALA A 70 0.80 -12.12 3.55
CA ALA A 70 0.79 -11.91 5.00
C ALA A 70 2.17 -12.19 5.62
N LEU A 71 2.83 -13.28 5.22
CA LEU A 71 4.18 -13.65 5.65
C LEU A 71 5.20 -12.60 5.20
N ALA A 72 5.13 -12.13 3.96
CA ALA A 72 5.99 -11.08 3.42
C ALA A 72 5.87 -9.78 4.23
N ARG A 73 4.63 -9.33 4.52
CA ARG A 73 4.38 -8.15 5.36
C ARG A 73 4.93 -8.32 6.77
N GLN A 74 4.75 -9.50 7.36
CA GLN A 74 5.28 -9.80 8.69
C GLN A 74 6.81 -9.75 8.69
N ALA A 75 7.45 -10.39 7.71
CA ALA A 75 8.90 -10.39 7.55
C ALA A 75 9.45 -8.96 7.38
N TYR A 76 8.85 -8.17 6.47
CA TYR A 76 9.22 -6.78 6.25
C TYR A 76 9.08 -5.93 7.52
N THR A 77 7.92 -6.04 8.20
CA THR A 77 7.64 -5.30 9.43
C THR A 77 8.62 -5.66 10.55
N LEU A 78 8.93 -6.94 10.74
CA LEU A 78 9.87 -7.39 11.77
C LEU A 78 11.26 -6.80 11.55
N ARG A 79 11.71 -6.73 10.29
CA ARG A 79 12.99 -6.12 9.93
C ARG A 79 13.01 -4.63 10.24
N ARG A 80 11.98 -3.89 9.84
CA ARG A 80 11.84 -2.45 10.16
C ARG A 80 11.79 -2.18 11.67
N LYS A 81 11.15 -3.05 12.44
CA LYS A 81 11.08 -2.96 13.91
C LYS A 81 12.45 -3.11 14.58
N ARG A 82 13.36 -3.93 14.05
CA ARG A 82 14.73 -4.07 14.61
C ARG A 82 15.45 -2.73 14.63
N ALA A 83 15.50 -2.03 13.50
CA ALA A 83 16.10 -0.71 13.42
C ALA A 83 15.45 0.29 14.39
N ALA A 84 14.11 0.30 14.48
CA ALA A 84 13.37 1.22 15.34
C ALA A 84 13.59 0.97 16.84
N ILE A 85 13.61 -0.29 17.27
CA ILE A 85 13.75 -0.66 18.70
C ILE A 85 15.18 -0.40 19.20
N PHE A 86 16.17 -0.72 18.39
CA PHE A 86 17.58 -0.62 18.78
C PHE A 86 18.19 0.75 18.47
N GLY A 87 17.46 1.64 17.80
CA GLY A 87 17.84 3.05 17.61
C GLY A 87 18.99 3.30 16.63
N ASN A 88 19.51 2.26 15.97
CA ASN A 88 20.54 2.38 14.95
C ASN A 88 20.13 1.60 13.69
N PRO A 89 19.77 2.29 12.59
CA PRO A 89 19.31 1.65 11.37
C PRO A 89 20.41 0.87 10.64
N ASP A 90 21.68 1.19 10.87
CA ASP A 90 22.81 0.58 10.17
C ASP A 90 23.23 -0.78 10.77
N LEU A 91 22.70 -1.15 11.95
CA LEU A 91 23.03 -2.41 12.61
C LEU A 91 22.40 -3.63 11.93
N PHE A 92 21.26 -3.45 11.25
CA PHE A 92 20.46 -4.55 10.71
C PHE A 92 20.11 -4.27 9.25
N GLY A 93 20.97 -4.67 8.33
CA GLY A 93 20.78 -4.41 6.90
C GLY A 93 20.91 -5.68 6.04
N GLU A 94 19.87 -5.98 5.26
CA GLU A 94 19.95 -6.88 4.10
C GLU A 94 19.21 -6.21 2.93
N PRO A 95 19.77 -5.14 2.34
CA PRO A 95 19.00 -4.23 1.50
C PRO A 95 18.41 -4.90 0.25
N ALA A 96 19.09 -5.93 -0.29
CA ALA A 96 18.57 -6.74 -1.38
C ALA A 96 17.27 -7.45 -1.00
N TRP A 97 17.25 -8.08 0.18
CA TRP A 97 16.07 -8.78 0.69
C TRP A 97 14.94 -7.80 1.01
N ASP A 98 15.28 -6.65 1.59
CA ASP A 98 14.31 -5.59 1.88
C ASP A 98 13.65 -5.04 0.61
N ILE A 99 14.40 -4.88 -0.49
CA ILE A 99 13.87 -4.52 -1.82
C ILE A 99 12.94 -5.62 -2.34
N LEU A 100 13.36 -6.90 -2.29
CA LEU A 100 12.55 -8.01 -2.80
C LEU A 100 11.21 -8.12 -2.06
N LEU A 101 11.21 -7.97 -0.73
CA LEU A 101 10.00 -7.95 0.09
C LEU A 101 9.08 -6.78 -0.28
N ASP A 102 9.63 -5.57 -0.40
CA ASP A 102 8.86 -4.37 -0.76
C ASP A 102 8.19 -4.52 -2.14
N LEU A 103 8.94 -4.98 -3.14
CA LEU A 103 8.42 -5.22 -4.49
C LEU A 103 7.39 -6.36 -4.54
N TYR A 104 7.59 -7.43 -3.77
CA TYR A 104 6.65 -8.55 -3.68
C TYR A 104 5.31 -8.11 -3.08
N ILE A 105 5.37 -7.33 -1.97
CA ILE A 105 4.19 -6.76 -1.33
C ILE A 105 3.47 -5.80 -2.28
N ALA A 106 4.21 -4.89 -2.93
CA ALA A 106 3.63 -3.93 -3.87
C ALA A 106 2.94 -4.65 -5.04
N HIS A 107 3.54 -5.72 -5.56
CA HIS A 107 2.93 -6.53 -6.61
C HIS A 107 1.61 -7.17 -6.18
N GLY A 108 1.58 -7.81 -4.99
CA GLY A 108 0.36 -8.40 -4.43
C GLY A 108 -0.74 -7.37 -4.14
N GLU A 109 -0.37 -6.08 -4.01
CA GLU A 109 -1.28 -4.96 -3.81
C GLU A 109 -1.63 -4.20 -5.11
N GLY A 110 -1.08 -4.62 -6.26
CA GLY A 110 -1.28 -3.93 -7.54
C GLY A 110 -0.67 -2.53 -7.59
N LYS A 111 0.34 -2.25 -6.76
CA LYS A 111 1.04 -0.96 -6.70
C LYS A 111 2.28 -0.98 -7.57
N GLN A 112 2.51 0.15 -8.25
CA GLN A 112 3.76 0.39 -8.96
C GLN A 112 4.80 1.00 -8.02
N VAL A 113 6.07 0.60 -8.18
CA VAL A 113 7.18 1.09 -7.35
C VAL A 113 8.17 1.82 -8.23
N SER A 114 8.51 3.07 -7.89
CA SER A 114 9.58 3.81 -8.57
C SER A 114 10.95 3.40 -8.02
N VAL A 115 12.03 3.68 -8.76
CA VAL A 115 13.40 3.48 -8.26
C VAL A 115 13.61 4.17 -6.91
N SER A 116 13.16 5.42 -6.76
CA SER A 116 13.26 6.16 -5.49
C SER A 116 12.50 5.48 -4.36
N SER A 117 11.30 4.95 -4.64
CA SER A 117 10.51 4.21 -3.65
C SER A 117 11.19 2.90 -3.27
N ALA A 118 11.73 2.15 -4.23
CA ALA A 118 12.47 0.92 -3.96
C ALA A 118 13.74 1.18 -3.12
N CYS A 119 14.42 2.31 -3.33
CA CYS A 119 15.53 2.71 -2.46
C CYS A 119 15.08 2.96 -1.02
N ILE A 120 13.91 3.56 -0.79
CA ILE A 120 13.32 3.68 0.56
C ILE A 120 12.97 2.30 1.12
N GLY A 121 12.41 1.43 0.26
CA GLY A 121 12.09 0.04 0.56
C GLY A 121 13.29 -0.76 1.08
N SER A 122 14.49 -0.48 0.54
CA SER A 122 15.75 -1.13 0.91
C SER A 122 16.23 -0.90 2.35
N ALA A 123 15.64 0.08 3.06
CA ALA A 123 16.04 0.51 4.40
C ALA A 123 17.54 0.88 4.53
N ALA A 124 18.18 1.27 3.43
CA ALA A 124 19.59 1.66 3.36
C ALA A 124 19.74 3.06 2.72
N PRO A 125 20.93 3.69 2.78
CA PRO A 125 21.21 4.91 2.02
C PRO A 125 20.90 4.74 0.53
N SER A 126 20.40 5.80 -0.12
CA SER A 126 19.91 5.73 -1.50
C SER A 126 20.94 5.16 -2.48
N THR A 127 22.22 5.51 -2.35
CA THR A 127 23.31 4.98 -3.19
C THR A 127 23.51 3.47 -3.00
N THR A 128 23.33 2.97 -1.78
CA THR A 128 23.34 1.53 -1.46
C THR A 128 22.13 0.83 -2.06
N GLY A 129 20.94 1.43 -1.97
CA GLY A 129 19.72 0.92 -2.61
C GLY A 129 19.88 0.82 -4.14
N LEU A 130 20.39 1.86 -4.78
CA LEU A 130 20.67 1.88 -6.23
C LEU A 130 21.66 0.80 -6.66
N ARG A 131 22.72 0.59 -5.87
CA ARG A 131 23.70 -0.47 -6.11
C ARG A 131 23.01 -1.84 -6.07
N TRP A 132 22.21 -2.12 -5.06
CA TRP A 132 21.51 -3.40 -4.91
C TRP A 132 20.43 -3.61 -5.95
N LEU A 133 19.71 -2.56 -6.36
CA LEU A 133 18.82 -2.63 -7.52
C LEU A 133 19.58 -3.00 -8.80
N GLY A 134 20.88 -2.69 -8.90
CA GLY A 134 21.72 -3.06 -10.04
C GLY A 134 22.02 -4.55 -9.99
N VAL A 135 22.57 -5.00 -8.86
CA VAL A 135 22.85 -6.42 -8.60
C VAL A 135 21.62 -7.30 -8.81
N LEU A 136 20.46 -6.92 -8.26
CA LEU A 136 19.22 -7.70 -8.43
C LEU A 136 18.74 -7.74 -9.89
N ALA A 137 19.04 -6.71 -10.68
CA ALA A 137 18.70 -6.68 -12.10
C ALA A 137 19.66 -7.55 -12.92
N ASP A 138 20.95 -7.52 -12.58
CA ASP A 138 21.97 -8.38 -13.19
C ASP A 138 21.70 -9.87 -12.90
N GLU A 139 21.19 -10.19 -11.70
CA GLU A 139 20.70 -11.53 -11.32
C GLU A 139 19.34 -11.89 -11.95
N GLY A 140 18.72 -10.98 -12.71
CA GLY A 140 17.45 -11.21 -13.39
C GLY A 140 16.24 -11.33 -12.45
N LEU A 141 16.34 -10.86 -11.21
CA LEU A 141 15.27 -10.91 -10.20
C LEU A 141 14.34 -9.69 -10.28
N VAL A 142 14.88 -8.53 -10.66
CA VAL A 142 14.11 -7.30 -10.87
C VAL A 142 14.35 -6.75 -12.28
N VAL A 143 13.39 -5.97 -12.77
CA VAL A 143 13.52 -5.21 -14.01
C VAL A 143 13.17 -3.75 -13.76
N ARG A 144 13.84 -2.86 -14.50
CA ARG A 144 13.59 -1.42 -14.49
C ARG A 144 12.99 -1.02 -15.84
N GLU A 145 11.88 -0.30 -15.82
CA GLU A 145 11.16 0.11 -17.01
C GLU A 145 10.82 1.60 -16.90
N ALA A 146 10.85 2.32 -18.03
CA ALA A 146 10.37 3.69 -18.05
C ALA A 146 8.86 3.69 -17.76
N ASP A 147 8.42 4.61 -16.90
CA ASP A 147 6.99 4.81 -16.67
C ASP A 147 6.35 5.31 -17.98
N ALA A 148 5.24 4.69 -18.36
CA ALA A 148 4.53 5.00 -19.60
C ALA A 148 3.81 6.35 -19.50
N ASP A 149 3.40 6.75 -18.29
CA ASP A 149 2.65 7.97 -18.03
C ASP A 149 3.58 9.16 -17.71
N ASP A 150 4.80 8.90 -17.21
CA ASP A 150 5.82 9.93 -16.94
C ASP A 150 7.23 9.40 -17.18
N HIS A 151 7.80 9.61 -18.37
CA HIS A 151 9.14 9.14 -18.74
C HIS A 151 10.31 9.66 -17.86
N ARG A 152 10.06 10.61 -16.95
CA ARG A 152 11.06 11.01 -15.93
C ARG A 152 11.16 9.99 -14.79
N ARG A 153 10.16 9.13 -14.65
CA ARG A 153 10.10 8.07 -13.65
C ARG A 153 10.57 6.76 -14.25
N VAL A 154 11.37 6.05 -13.48
CA VAL A 154 11.73 4.66 -13.74
C VAL A 154 11.04 3.82 -12.70
N LEU A 155 10.21 2.88 -13.16
CA LEU A 155 9.54 1.88 -12.34
C LEU A 155 10.44 0.66 -12.16
N VAL A 156 10.26 -0.02 -11.04
CA VAL A 156 10.94 -1.27 -10.70
C VAL A 156 9.86 -2.28 -10.34
N ARG A 157 10.02 -3.50 -10.85
CA ARG A 157 9.16 -4.65 -10.50
C ARG A 157 9.97 -5.93 -10.46
N LEU A 158 9.43 -6.94 -9.80
CA LEU A 158 9.97 -8.30 -9.89
C LEU A 158 9.79 -8.82 -11.32
N THR A 159 10.80 -9.56 -11.79
CA THR A 159 10.66 -10.39 -13.00
C THR A 159 9.81 -11.62 -12.67
N PRO A 160 9.34 -12.38 -13.68
CA PRO A 160 8.71 -13.68 -13.43
C PRO A 160 9.61 -14.64 -12.62
N ALA A 161 10.93 -14.59 -12.84
CA ALA A 161 11.90 -15.38 -12.09
C ALA A 161 12.00 -14.92 -10.62
N GLY A 162 12.03 -13.60 -10.39
CA GLY A 162 11.98 -13.01 -9.05
C GLY A 162 10.71 -13.37 -8.29
N GLN A 163 9.54 -13.30 -8.95
CA GLN A 163 8.28 -13.72 -8.35
C GLN A 163 8.28 -15.19 -7.94
N ALA A 164 8.66 -16.07 -8.87
CA ALA A 164 8.72 -17.50 -8.60
C ALA A 164 9.73 -17.83 -7.48
N ALA A 165 10.82 -17.07 -7.34
CA ALA A 165 11.76 -17.24 -6.23
C ALA A 165 11.16 -16.86 -4.88
N MET A 166 10.43 -15.73 -4.81
CA MET A 166 9.73 -15.30 -3.60
C MET A 166 8.61 -16.25 -3.21
N ASP A 167 7.82 -16.71 -4.17
CA ASP A 167 6.76 -17.71 -3.94
C ASP A 167 7.35 -19.00 -3.36
N ARG A 168 8.41 -19.55 -3.97
CA ARG A 168 9.11 -20.74 -3.45
C ARG A 168 9.68 -20.54 -2.05
N PHE A 169 10.18 -19.34 -1.74
CA PHE A 169 10.64 -19.03 -0.40
C PHE A 169 9.49 -19.12 0.60
N PHE A 170 8.35 -18.49 0.30
CA PHE A 170 7.20 -18.51 1.20
C PHE A 170 6.51 -19.88 1.30
N ASP A 171 6.50 -20.67 0.22
CA ASP A 171 6.06 -22.07 0.27
C ASP A 171 6.88 -22.93 1.25
N CYS A 172 8.15 -22.55 1.51
CA CYS A 172 9.04 -23.27 2.43
C CYS A 172 8.86 -22.85 3.90
N VAL A 173 8.30 -21.66 4.15
CA VAL A 173 8.18 -21.10 5.51
C VAL A 173 6.73 -20.98 6.01
N ASP A 174 5.73 -21.29 5.18
CA ASP A 174 4.32 -21.51 5.56
C ASP A 174 4.14 -22.91 6.20
#